data_AF-A0A497I0A8-F1
#
_entry.id   AF-A0A497I0A8-F1
#
_cell.length_a   1.000
_cell.length_b   1.000
_cell.length_c   1.000
_cell.angle_alpha   90.00
_cell.angle_beta   90.00
_cell.angle_gamma   90.00
#
_symmetry.space_group_name_H-M   'P 1'
#
loop_
_entity.id
_entity.type
_entity.pdbx_description
1 polymer ?
#
loop_
_entity_poly.entity_id
_entity_poly.type
_entity_poly.pdbx_seq_one_letter_code
_entity_poly.pdbx_strand_id
1 'polypeptide(L)'
;MRKFFLSFVCFMLFGSVYAKDIVPLLEVKVAAEHYAQYLFGDLQMIDSQVYYGIDGYPIAYYFIFCSEYVDKKQIEQEVSEGWNFLEEAQKGGDKELMLKAWKKIRGEGKYKTLAISSRYYYPPLIYYWNGLPPHYVMNNPIKKLIRRDGSIKKYIFYAPYDIWAEVTIGTDTVCISLFSLKKHKKEEIYNHSILMMSKAIQNKALASWNEVKSKEVLSVTSFRIEGVPDYQWSYGCSPTASAMLLGYWDAHRYPRLVDYYFDHYDVILQETVKNVPNCQKELAIAMATDTIETGGTYVFNIASGTQSVCNDPEWNNNYNFVCKNLYENHDKLIQMINAYHPVHWVLIGHPTYQNHSVCAMGWGPPDPDYICIHDTWETTPEEIVIAYDWEGGWSYTITLQRSCEVALAEGIMDLTPALMDIDNDGRQEIFLACDDGDGDGKGKVYAYDSDWNLMWAKNVQGDIGANPCVSDLDNDGNYEFIVA
;
A
#
# COMPACT_ATOMS: atom_id res chain seq x y z
N MET A 1 -29.25 27.13 41.84
CA MET A 1 -29.51 25.72 42.21
C MET A 1 -28.39 24.86 41.63
N ARG A 2 -27.85 23.99 42.47
CA ARG A 2 -26.64 23.16 42.28
C ARG A 2 -26.61 22.38 40.96
N LYS A 3 -25.43 22.35 40.32
CA LYS A 3 -24.62 21.13 40.16
C LYS A 3 -23.16 21.52 39.90
N PHE A 4 -22.35 21.25 40.91
CA PHE A 4 -20.89 21.36 40.98
C PHE A 4 -20.34 19.92 40.87
N PHE A 5 -19.07 19.79 40.47
CA PHE A 5 -18.23 18.57 40.43
C PHE A 5 -18.45 17.56 39.29
N LEU A 6 -17.56 17.59 38.29
CA LEU A 6 -16.57 16.53 38.03
C LEU A 6 -15.56 17.00 36.96
N SER A 7 -14.76 17.99 37.30
CA SER A 7 -13.51 18.31 36.60
C SER A 7 -12.46 18.32 37.70
N PHE A 8 -11.33 17.60 37.51
CA PHE A 8 -10.24 17.31 38.47
C PHE A 8 -10.07 15.88 39.06
N VAL A 9 -10.39 14.77 38.37
CA VAL A 9 -9.83 13.44 38.79
C VAL A 9 -9.50 12.45 37.65
N CYS A 10 -9.37 12.87 36.39
CA CYS A 10 -9.02 11.91 35.31
C CYS A 10 -7.54 11.92 34.86
N PHE A 11 -6.73 12.88 35.29
CA PHE A 11 -5.33 12.97 34.82
C PHE A 11 -4.33 12.10 35.59
N MET A 12 -4.61 11.70 36.84
CA MET A 12 -3.63 10.97 37.67
C MET A 12 -3.76 9.45 37.66
N LEU A 13 -4.90 8.89 37.21
CA LEU A 13 -5.11 7.44 37.23
C LEU A 13 -4.71 6.73 35.92
N PHE A 14 -4.67 7.44 34.80
CA PHE A 14 -4.22 6.88 33.53
C PHE A 14 -2.69 6.90 33.36
N GLY A 15 -2.00 7.92 33.88
CA GLY A 15 -0.54 8.03 33.73
C GLY A 15 0.29 6.91 34.38
N SER A 16 -0.28 6.17 35.34
CA SER A 16 0.44 5.09 36.07
C SER A 16 0.30 3.70 35.43
N VAL A 17 -0.71 3.48 34.59
CA VAL A 17 -0.92 2.20 33.90
C VAL A 17 -0.05 2.12 32.65
N TYR A 18 0.07 3.21 31.87
CA TYR A 18 0.78 3.22 30.59
C TYR A 18 2.32 3.27 30.70
N ALA A 19 2.87 3.78 31.81
CA ALA A 19 4.32 3.78 32.04
C ALA A 19 4.93 2.37 32.21
N LYS A 20 4.10 1.33 32.39
CA LYS A 20 4.56 -0.05 32.61
C LYS A 20 4.63 -0.92 31.36
N ASP A 21 4.09 -0.46 30.22
CA ASP A 21 4.06 -1.23 28.96
C ASP A 21 5.17 -0.81 27.97
N ILE A 22 6.30 -0.31 28.48
CA ILE A 22 7.45 0.08 27.67
C ILE A 22 8.33 -1.14 27.38
N VAL A 23 8.66 -1.35 26.11
CA VAL A 23 9.61 -2.37 25.70
C VAL A 23 11.04 -1.88 25.98
N PRO A 24 11.89 -2.66 26.66
CA PRO A 24 13.29 -2.29 26.89
C PRO A 24 14.05 -2.04 25.58
N LEU A 25 14.90 -1.01 25.53
CA LEU A 25 15.65 -0.63 24.32
C LEU A 25 16.46 -1.80 23.72
N LEU A 26 16.98 -2.69 24.57
CA LEU A 26 17.70 -3.87 24.09
C LEU A 26 16.81 -4.80 23.25
N GLU A 27 15.57 -5.05 23.69
CA GLU A 27 14.61 -5.87 22.95
C GLU A 27 14.17 -5.19 21.66
N VAL A 28 13.95 -3.87 21.70
CA VAL A 28 13.66 -3.06 20.52
C VAL A 28 14.80 -3.16 19.48
N LYS A 29 16.07 -3.11 19.92
CA LYS A 29 17.23 -3.27 19.04
C LYS A 29 17.33 -4.67 18.44
N VAL A 30 17.11 -5.71 19.25
CA VAL A 30 17.10 -7.11 18.76
C VAL A 30 16.02 -7.30 17.70
N ALA A 31 14.82 -6.76 17.91
CA ALA A 31 13.77 -6.75 16.89
C ALA A 31 14.25 -6.06 15.60
N ALA A 32 14.82 -4.86 15.72
CA ALA A 32 15.32 -4.11 14.57
C ALA A 32 16.35 -4.91 13.75
N GLU A 33 17.33 -5.54 14.41
CA GLU A 33 18.36 -6.35 13.76
C GLU A 33 17.78 -7.59 13.08
N HIS A 34 16.87 -8.32 13.75
CA HIS A 34 16.22 -9.49 13.17
C HIS A 34 15.37 -9.13 11.93
N TYR A 35 14.54 -8.10 12.01
CA TYR A 35 13.72 -7.68 10.86
C TYR A 35 14.59 -7.11 9.73
N ALA A 36 15.63 -6.35 10.03
CA ALA A 36 16.53 -5.82 9.01
C ALA A 36 17.25 -6.96 8.26
N GLN A 37 17.75 -7.96 9.01
CA GLN A 37 18.39 -9.14 8.43
C GLN A 37 17.44 -9.90 7.49
N TYR A 38 16.18 -10.08 7.90
CA TYR A 38 15.19 -10.77 7.09
C TYR A 38 14.81 -9.97 5.84
N LEU A 39 14.55 -8.67 5.98
CA LEU A 39 13.99 -7.84 4.91
C LEU A 39 15.02 -7.38 3.88
N PHE A 40 16.26 -7.16 4.33
CA PHE A 40 17.27 -6.50 3.52
C PHE A 40 18.60 -7.27 3.45
N GLY A 41 18.69 -8.43 4.12
CA GLY A 41 19.94 -9.16 4.27
C GLY A 41 20.90 -8.48 5.24
N ASP A 42 22.19 -8.76 5.06
CA ASP A 42 23.25 -8.29 5.95
C ASP A 42 23.46 -6.76 5.82
N LEU A 43 22.89 -5.99 6.75
CA LEU A 43 23.10 -4.54 6.87
C LEU A 43 23.59 -4.16 8.27
N GLN A 44 24.31 -3.05 8.35
CA GLN A 44 24.76 -2.48 9.61
C GLN A 44 23.79 -1.40 10.10
N MET A 45 23.41 -1.46 11.38
CA MET A 45 22.68 -0.37 12.04
C MET A 45 23.63 0.81 12.26
N ILE A 46 23.39 1.93 11.59
CA ILE A 46 24.30 3.10 11.60
C ILE A 46 23.81 4.24 12.50
N ASP A 47 22.50 4.37 12.72
CA ASP A 47 21.92 5.37 13.63
C ASP A 47 20.54 4.95 14.14
N SER A 48 20.07 5.61 15.20
CA SER A 48 18.72 5.44 15.70
C SER A 48 18.16 6.73 16.31
N GLN A 49 16.85 6.95 16.17
CA GLN A 49 16.15 8.10 16.75
C GLN A 49 14.89 7.65 17.48
N VAL A 50 14.73 8.10 18.73
CA VAL A 50 13.53 7.89 19.53
C VAL A 50 12.44 8.91 19.19
N TYR A 51 11.21 8.43 19.14
CA TYR A 51 10.00 9.21 18.97
C TYR A 51 9.08 8.99 20.17
N TYR A 52 8.43 10.05 20.62
CA TYR A 52 7.62 10.06 21.84
C TYR A 52 6.14 10.14 21.51
N GLY A 53 5.31 9.41 22.25
CA GLY A 53 3.86 9.62 22.21
C GLY A 53 3.47 10.96 22.83
N ILE A 54 2.22 11.34 22.64
CA ILE A 54 1.61 12.50 23.34
C ILE A 54 1.50 12.28 24.86
N ASP A 55 1.60 11.02 25.32
CA ASP A 55 1.78 10.66 26.72
C ASP A 55 3.14 11.08 27.30
N GLY A 56 4.08 11.52 26.44
CA GLY A 56 5.43 11.94 26.80
C GLY A 56 6.45 10.81 26.92
N TYR A 57 6.06 9.56 26.67
CA TYR A 57 6.94 8.39 26.78
C TYR A 57 7.34 7.85 25.39
N PRO A 58 8.50 7.19 25.23
CA PRO A 58 8.94 6.65 23.92
C PRO A 58 7.91 5.70 23.30
N ILE A 59 7.43 5.94 22.09
CA ILE A 59 6.44 5.06 21.44
C ILE A 59 7.05 4.24 20.30
N ALA A 60 8.08 4.77 19.64
CA ALA A 60 8.80 4.10 18.56
C ALA A 60 10.27 4.52 18.52
N TYR A 61 11.11 3.64 17.97
CA TYR A 61 12.49 3.91 17.61
C TYR A 61 12.67 3.67 16.12
N TYR A 62 13.22 4.65 15.44
CA TYR A 62 13.55 4.57 14.03
C TYR A 62 15.02 4.19 13.91
N PHE A 63 15.31 3.02 13.36
CA PHE A 63 16.66 2.52 13.12
C PHE A 63 17.01 2.65 11.66
N ILE A 64 18.21 3.13 11.39
CA ILE A 64 18.72 3.34 10.05
C ILE A 64 19.81 2.32 9.79
N PHE A 65 19.69 1.63 8.65
CA PHE A 65 20.61 0.60 8.21
C PHE A 65 21.25 0.97 6.88
N CYS A 66 22.50 0.55 6.71
CA CYS A 66 23.27 0.70 5.47
C CYS A 66 24.26 -0.45 5.33
N SER A 67 24.67 -0.77 4.10
CA SER A 67 25.69 -1.78 3.82
C SER A 67 27.08 -1.35 4.27
N GLU A 68 27.29 -0.05 4.45
CA GLU A 68 28.57 0.56 4.83
C GLU A 68 28.36 1.44 6.06
N TYR A 69 29.43 1.63 6.84
CA TYR A 69 29.41 2.58 7.93
C TYR A 69 29.35 4.01 7.40
N VAL A 70 28.34 4.77 7.84
CA VAL A 70 28.17 6.19 7.54
C VAL A 70 27.83 6.91 8.83
N ASP A 71 28.57 7.98 9.16
CA ASP A 71 28.28 8.76 10.35
C ASP A 71 27.12 9.76 10.14
N LYS A 72 26.52 10.20 11.24
CA LYS A 72 25.39 11.13 11.24
C LYS A 72 25.67 12.44 10.49
N LYS A 73 26.87 13.01 10.59
CA LYS A 73 27.20 14.29 9.94
C LYS A 73 27.22 14.12 8.43
N GLN A 74 27.71 12.99 7.95
CA GLN A 74 27.69 12.66 6.54
C GLN A 74 26.26 12.54 6.01
N ILE A 75 25.36 11.85 6.73
CA ILE A 75 23.93 11.78 6.34
C ILE A 75 23.32 13.19 6.26
N GLU A 76 23.52 14.02 7.28
CA GLU A 76 22.99 15.39 7.29
C GLU A 76 23.54 16.25 6.14
N GLN A 77 24.79 16.04 5.74
CA GLN A 77 25.39 16.71 4.60
C GLN A 77 24.76 16.24 3.27
N GLU A 78 24.63 14.93 3.06
CA GLU A 78 24.04 14.36 1.83
C GLU A 78 22.60 14.85 1.63
N VAL A 79 21.80 14.87 2.71
CA VAL A 79 20.44 15.43 2.71
C VAL A 79 20.46 16.93 2.38
N SER A 80 21.40 17.68 2.96
CA SER A 80 21.50 19.11 2.71
C SER A 80 21.85 19.46 1.27
N GLU A 81 22.76 18.70 0.66
CA GLU A 81 23.07 18.81 -0.76
C GLU A 81 21.85 18.47 -1.62
N GLY A 82 21.08 17.44 -1.25
CA GLY A 82 19.84 17.09 -1.92
C GLY A 82 18.82 18.23 -1.92
N TRP A 83 18.64 18.92 -0.78
CA TRP A 83 17.75 20.08 -0.69
C TRP A 83 18.22 21.27 -1.51
N ASN A 84 19.52 21.55 -1.54
CA ASN A 84 20.07 22.61 -2.40
C ASN A 84 19.83 22.29 -3.88
N PHE A 85 20.04 21.03 -4.26
CA PHE A 85 19.78 20.55 -5.61
C PHE A 85 18.30 20.61 -5.99
N LEU A 86 17.39 20.27 -5.06
CA LEU A 86 15.95 20.43 -5.27
C LEU A 86 15.57 21.90 -5.50
N GLU A 87 16.14 22.83 -4.73
CA GLU A 87 15.88 24.26 -4.89
C GLU A 87 16.35 24.80 -6.26
N GLU A 88 17.47 24.28 -6.78
CA GLU A 88 17.95 24.58 -8.13
C GLU A 88 17.06 23.96 -9.22
N ALA A 89 16.67 22.70 -9.06
CA ALA A 89 15.76 22.01 -9.98
C ALA A 89 14.40 22.72 -10.07
N GLN A 90 13.87 23.19 -8.94
CA GLN A 90 12.64 23.98 -8.88
C GLN A 90 12.73 25.30 -9.65
N LYS A 91 13.87 26.01 -9.56
CA LYS A 91 14.09 27.25 -10.34
C LYS A 91 14.14 27.00 -11.84
N GLY A 92 14.60 25.81 -12.25
CA GLY A 92 14.62 25.37 -13.65
C GLY A 92 13.29 24.79 -14.15
N GLY A 93 12.37 24.43 -13.24
CA GLY A 93 11.09 23.79 -13.59
C GLY A 93 11.22 22.34 -14.07
N ASP A 94 12.34 21.67 -13.80
CA ASP A 94 12.64 20.33 -14.31
C ASP A 94 12.23 19.25 -13.30
N LYS A 95 11.11 18.55 -13.56
CA LYS A 95 10.56 17.54 -12.64
C LYS A 95 11.40 16.27 -12.56
N GLU A 96 12.12 15.88 -13.62
CA GLU A 96 13.00 14.71 -13.56
C GLU A 96 14.16 14.98 -12.59
N LEU A 97 14.71 16.20 -12.67
CA LEU A 97 15.70 16.70 -11.72
C LEU A 97 15.13 16.84 -10.30
N MET A 98 13.89 17.30 -10.13
CA MET A 98 13.24 17.35 -8.81
C MET A 98 13.03 15.95 -8.21
N LEU A 99 12.59 14.97 -9.01
CA LEU A 99 12.45 13.57 -8.57
C LEU A 99 13.80 12.97 -8.17
N LYS A 100 14.86 13.22 -8.97
CA LYS A 100 16.24 12.83 -8.62
C LYS A 100 16.71 13.49 -7.32
N ALA A 101 16.36 14.76 -7.11
CA ALA A 101 16.70 15.47 -5.88
C ALA A 101 15.97 14.87 -4.67
N TRP A 102 14.68 14.58 -4.79
CA TRP A 102 13.90 13.90 -3.76
C TRP A 102 14.46 12.52 -3.43
N LYS A 103 14.80 11.73 -4.44
CA LYS A 103 15.47 10.43 -4.28
C LYS A 103 16.76 10.55 -3.46
N LYS A 104 17.57 11.58 -3.74
CA LYS A 104 18.80 11.89 -2.99
C LYS A 104 18.50 12.34 -1.55
N ILE A 105 17.53 13.25 -1.35
CA ILE A 105 17.10 13.73 -0.02
C ILE A 105 16.62 12.57 0.85
N ARG A 106 15.83 11.66 0.27
CA ARG A 106 15.31 10.47 0.94
C ARG A 106 16.34 9.35 1.03
N GLY A 107 17.50 9.49 0.39
CA GLY A 107 18.56 8.48 0.42
C GLY A 107 18.11 7.11 -0.07
N GLU A 108 17.13 7.09 -0.98
CA GLU A 108 16.57 5.85 -1.53
C GLU A 108 17.64 5.06 -2.27
N GLY A 109 17.61 3.74 -2.11
CA GLY A 109 18.62 2.83 -2.65
C GLY A 109 19.86 2.66 -1.77
N LYS A 110 20.20 3.62 -0.89
CA LYS A 110 21.36 3.55 -0.01
C LYS A 110 21.02 3.17 1.42
N TYR A 111 19.95 3.77 1.97
CA TYR A 111 19.54 3.55 3.35
C TYR A 111 18.28 2.72 3.43
N LYS A 112 18.12 1.97 4.52
CA LYS A 112 16.87 1.34 4.93
C LYS A 112 16.48 1.88 6.29
N THR A 113 15.20 2.11 6.50
CA THR A 113 14.70 2.49 7.82
C THR A 113 13.68 1.47 8.30
N LEU A 114 13.78 1.08 9.56
CA LEU A 114 12.73 0.36 10.28
C LEU A 114 12.30 1.20 11.47
N ALA A 115 10.99 1.34 11.68
CA ALA A 115 10.47 1.83 12.94
C ALA A 115 9.95 0.66 13.76
N ILE A 116 10.58 0.50 14.92
CA ILE A 116 10.24 -0.54 15.88
C ILE A 116 9.49 0.12 17.03
N SER A 117 8.37 -0.48 17.42
CA SER A 117 7.60 -0.05 18.58
C SER A 117 8.43 -0.16 19.86
N SER A 118 8.17 0.75 20.80
CA SER A 118 8.62 0.60 22.20
C SER A 118 7.45 0.41 23.17
N ARG A 119 6.35 -0.16 22.68
CA ARG A 119 5.14 -0.48 23.42
C ARG A 119 4.68 -1.91 23.14
N TYR A 120 4.41 -2.69 24.18
CA TYR A 120 3.96 -4.09 24.01
C TYR A 120 2.59 -4.23 23.36
N TYR A 121 1.76 -3.19 23.42
CA TYR A 121 0.45 -3.15 22.81
C TYR A 121 0.47 -2.69 21.34
N TYR A 122 1.65 -2.34 20.82
CA TYR A 122 1.91 -2.13 19.39
C TYR A 122 2.81 -3.26 18.88
N PRO A 123 2.65 -3.70 17.64
CA PRO A 123 3.51 -4.74 17.06
C PRO A 123 4.98 -4.32 17.04
N PRO A 124 5.93 -5.29 17.08
CA PRO A 124 7.35 -4.99 17.04
C PRO A 124 7.77 -4.10 15.87
N LEU A 125 7.45 -4.50 14.64
CA LEU A 125 7.69 -3.71 13.43
C LEU A 125 6.44 -2.86 13.13
N ILE A 126 6.57 -1.53 13.15
CA ILE A 126 5.45 -0.63 12.82
C ILE A 126 5.44 -0.34 11.31
N TYR A 127 6.60 0.02 10.75
CA TYR A 127 6.78 0.25 9.31
C TYR A 127 8.27 0.17 8.96
N TYR A 128 8.54 -0.06 7.68
CA TYR A 128 9.88 0.03 7.10
C TYR A 128 9.77 0.60 5.69
N TRP A 129 10.86 1.16 5.17
CA TRP A 129 10.95 1.56 3.77
C TRP A 129 12.41 1.67 3.31
N ASN A 130 12.58 1.80 2.00
CA ASN A 130 13.83 2.13 1.35
C ASN A 130 14.09 3.64 1.45
N GLY A 131 14.95 4.06 2.37
CA GLY A 131 15.36 5.45 2.51
C GLY A 131 15.58 5.88 3.96
N LEU A 132 15.76 7.18 4.13
CA LEU A 132 15.94 7.88 5.40
C LEU A 132 14.60 8.26 6.03
N PRO A 133 14.56 8.46 7.35
CA PRO A 133 13.35 8.86 8.05
C PRO A 133 13.02 10.34 7.98
N PRO A 134 11.75 10.71 8.27
CA PRO A 134 11.28 12.08 8.20
C PRO A 134 12.13 13.08 8.99
N HIS A 135 12.69 12.68 10.13
CA HIS A 135 13.54 13.58 10.93
C HIS A 135 14.87 13.94 10.25
N TYR A 136 15.38 13.10 9.34
CA TYR A 136 16.51 13.45 8.48
C TYR A 136 16.02 14.26 7.28
N VAL A 137 15.04 13.71 6.54
CA VAL A 137 14.50 14.29 5.30
C VAL A 137 14.06 15.74 5.51
N MET A 138 13.42 16.04 6.65
CA MET A 138 12.79 17.34 6.92
C MET A 138 13.62 18.22 7.86
N ASN A 139 14.84 17.80 8.21
CA ASN A 139 15.74 18.55 9.09
C ASN A 139 16.04 19.95 8.52
N ASN A 140 16.33 20.05 7.23
CA ASN A 140 16.69 21.29 6.56
C ASN A 140 15.56 22.33 6.54
N PRO A 141 14.34 22.01 6.06
CA PRO A 141 13.25 22.98 6.10
C PRO A 141 12.91 23.39 7.55
N ILE A 142 12.97 22.48 8.52
CA ILE A 142 12.72 22.81 9.93
C ILE A 142 13.80 23.75 10.49
N LYS A 143 15.09 23.48 10.22
CA LYS A 143 16.19 24.37 10.59
C LYS A 143 16.02 25.77 9.98
N LYS A 144 15.55 25.88 8.73
CA LYS A 144 15.19 27.18 8.10
C LYS A 144 14.05 27.89 8.86
N LEU A 145 13.04 27.16 9.36
CA LEU A 145 11.89 27.71 10.09
C LEU A 145 12.18 28.17 11.53
N ILE A 146 13.09 27.50 12.24
CA ILE A 146 13.41 27.81 13.65
C ILE A 146 14.54 28.83 13.81
N ARG A 147 15.32 29.10 12.75
CA ARG A 147 16.44 30.06 12.73
C ARG A 147 17.54 29.71 13.76
N ARG A 148 18.50 30.62 13.98
CA ARG A 148 19.73 30.37 14.78
C ARG A 148 19.49 30.25 16.29
N ASP A 149 18.37 30.75 16.80
CA ASP A 149 18.01 30.76 18.22
C ASP A 149 17.11 29.58 18.62
N GLY A 150 16.75 28.71 17.68
CA GLY A 150 15.89 27.57 17.93
C GLY A 150 16.61 26.24 18.07
N SER A 151 15.93 25.27 18.68
CA SER A 151 16.43 23.88 18.79
C SER A 151 15.27 22.88 18.75
N ILE A 152 15.50 21.72 18.16
CA ILE A 152 14.57 20.59 18.22
C ILE A 152 14.77 19.90 19.58
N LYS A 153 13.70 19.77 20.37
CA LYS A 153 13.73 19.11 21.68
C LYS A 153 13.50 17.62 21.59
N LYS A 154 12.52 17.22 20.77
CA LYS A 154 12.13 15.81 20.57
C LYS A 154 11.21 15.71 19.34
N TYR A 155 11.08 14.49 18.85
CA TYR A 155 10.09 14.14 17.85
C TYR A 155 8.90 13.47 18.54
N ILE A 156 7.71 13.96 18.24
CA ILE A 156 6.46 13.40 18.71
C ILE A 156 5.89 12.57 17.58
N PHE A 157 5.56 11.33 17.88
CA PHE A 157 4.79 10.46 17.01
C PHE A 157 3.37 10.41 17.59
N TYR A 158 2.44 11.09 16.92
CA TYR A 158 1.03 11.00 17.28
C TYR A 158 0.38 9.80 16.57
N ALA A 159 0.58 9.75 15.25
CA ALA A 159 0.24 8.64 14.39
C ALA A 159 1.26 8.61 13.23
N PRO A 160 1.31 7.55 12.40
CA PRO A 160 2.08 7.62 11.16
C PRO A 160 1.62 8.82 10.31
N TYR A 161 2.50 9.48 9.56
CA TYR A 161 2.32 10.79 8.89
C TYR A 161 1.86 11.98 9.74
N ASP A 162 1.55 11.79 11.02
CA ASP A 162 1.34 12.86 11.99
C ASP A 162 2.48 12.90 13.02
N ILE A 163 3.63 13.32 12.51
CA ILE A 163 4.86 13.40 13.26
C ILE A 163 5.23 14.87 13.41
N TRP A 164 5.62 15.24 14.61
CA TRP A 164 5.91 16.62 14.96
C TRP A 164 7.33 16.75 15.51
N ALA A 165 8.04 17.81 15.14
CA ALA A 165 9.17 18.29 15.91
C ALA A 165 8.66 19.26 16.97
N GLU A 166 8.83 18.93 18.25
CA GLU A 166 8.69 19.92 19.32
C GLU A 166 9.96 20.78 19.32
N VAL A 167 9.81 22.06 19.01
CA VAL A 167 10.93 22.99 18.85
C VAL A 167 10.77 24.17 19.80
N THR A 168 11.91 24.69 20.27
CA THR A 168 11.96 25.98 20.96
C THR A 168 12.34 27.06 19.96
N ILE A 169 11.64 28.19 19.99
CA ILE A 169 11.96 29.41 19.22
C ILE A 169 11.88 30.58 20.20
N GLY A 170 13.01 31.17 20.57
CA GLY A 170 13.06 32.14 21.67
C GLY A 170 12.58 31.53 22.99
N THR A 171 11.52 32.10 23.58
CA THR A 171 10.87 31.59 24.81
C THR A 171 9.71 30.63 24.54
N ASP A 172 9.25 30.54 23.30
CA ASP A 172 8.07 29.76 22.94
C ASP A 172 8.44 28.33 22.57
N THR A 173 7.52 27.41 22.86
CA THR A 173 7.61 26.01 22.40
C THR A 173 6.44 25.72 21.47
N VAL A 174 6.75 25.32 20.25
CA VAL A 174 5.76 25.00 19.21
C VAL A 174 6.03 23.62 18.63
N CYS A 175 5.01 23.02 18.02
CA CYS A 175 5.14 21.78 17.27
C CYS A 175 5.13 22.10 15.77
N ILE A 176 6.07 21.54 15.02
CA ILE A 176 6.14 21.66 13.56
C ILE A 176 5.88 20.30 12.95
N SER A 177 4.87 20.19 12.09
CA SER A 177 4.60 18.96 11.36
C SER A 177 5.81 18.63 10.47
N LEU A 178 6.33 17.42 10.57
CA LEU A 178 7.44 16.99 9.71
C LEU A 178 7.01 16.91 8.25
N PHE A 179 5.72 16.78 7.93
CA PHE A 179 5.27 16.62 6.54
C PHE A 179 4.76 17.94 5.94
N SER A 180 3.83 18.61 6.62
CA SER A 180 3.24 19.85 6.10
C SER A 180 4.05 21.12 6.41
N LEU A 181 5.04 21.02 7.31
CA LEU A 181 5.83 22.13 7.84
C LEU A 181 5.01 23.24 8.55
N LYS A 182 3.71 23.01 8.78
CA LYS A 182 2.83 23.93 9.51
C LYS A 182 3.21 23.96 10.99
N LYS A 183 3.14 25.16 11.57
CA LYS A 183 3.43 25.43 12.99
C LYS A 183 2.13 25.40 13.81
N HIS A 184 2.17 24.72 14.94
CA HIS A 184 1.06 24.55 15.86
C HIS A 184 1.48 24.82 17.30
N LYS A 185 0.53 25.25 18.13
CA LYS A 185 0.77 25.35 19.57
C LYS A 185 0.89 23.96 20.17
N LYS A 186 1.70 23.83 21.23
CA LYS A 186 1.90 22.55 21.90
C LYS A 186 0.58 21.96 22.39
N GLU A 187 -0.31 22.79 22.94
CA GLU A 187 -1.59 22.35 23.49
C GLU A 187 -2.52 21.75 22.43
N GLU A 188 -2.44 22.20 21.17
CA GLU A 188 -3.24 21.66 20.06
C GLU A 188 -2.90 20.20 19.78
N ILE A 189 -1.63 19.82 19.97
CA ILE A 189 -1.16 18.45 19.73
C ILE A 189 -1.36 17.57 20.97
N TYR A 190 -1.09 18.12 22.15
CA TYR A 190 -1.10 17.35 23.41
C TYR A 190 -2.49 17.18 24.04
N ASN A 191 -3.51 17.94 23.61
CA ASN A 191 -4.88 17.80 24.14
C ASN A 191 -5.71 16.71 23.45
N HIS A 192 -5.15 16.01 22.46
CA HIS A 192 -5.81 14.88 21.83
C HIS A 192 -5.77 13.62 22.71
N SER A 193 -6.77 12.76 22.55
CA SER A 193 -6.77 11.43 23.17
C SER A 193 -5.69 10.55 22.53
N ILE A 194 -5.08 9.69 23.33
CA ILE A 194 -4.16 8.64 22.84
C ILE A 194 -4.97 7.69 21.98
N LEU A 195 -4.53 7.50 20.74
CA LEU A 195 -5.09 6.47 19.88
C LEU A 195 -4.59 5.10 20.35
N MET A 196 -5.52 4.24 20.76
CA MET A 196 -5.23 2.87 21.17
C MET A 196 -5.53 1.92 20.00
N MET A 197 -4.92 0.73 20.02
CA MET A 197 -5.29 -0.34 19.09
C MET A 197 -6.36 -1.22 19.73
N SER A 198 -7.15 -1.94 18.92
CA SER A 198 -8.16 -2.87 19.41
C SER A 198 -7.53 -3.98 20.28
N LYS A 199 -8.30 -4.56 21.21
CA LYS A 199 -7.77 -5.59 22.13
C LYS A 199 -7.24 -6.82 21.39
N ALA A 200 -7.84 -7.16 20.25
CA ALA A 200 -7.39 -8.25 19.39
C ALA A 200 -5.98 -7.99 18.84
N ILE A 201 -5.75 -6.78 18.30
CA ILE A 201 -4.43 -6.39 17.81
C ILE A 201 -3.40 -6.33 18.94
N GLN A 202 -3.77 -5.79 20.10
CA GLN A 202 -2.86 -5.75 21.26
C GLN A 202 -2.42 -7.16 21.69
N ASN A 203 -3.32 -8.14 21.62
CA ASN A 203 -2.99 -9.53 21.95
C ASN A 203 -2.05 -10.15 20.89
N LYS A 204 -2.28 -9.88 19.59
CA LYS A 204 -1.38 -10.29 18.50
C LYS A 204 0.01 -9.66 18.67
N ALA A 205 0.05 -8.34 18.89
CA ALA A 205 1.30 -7.61 19.15
C ALA A 205 2.08 -8.19 20.33
N LEU A 206 1.41 -8.52 21.43
CA LEU A 206 2.05 -9.13 22.58
C LEU A 206 2.62 -10.52 22.24
N ALA A 207 1.93 -11.32 21.43
CA ALA A 207 2.45 -12.60 20.94
C ALA A 207 3.72 -12.40 20.10
N SER A 208 3.71 -11.48 19.14
CA SER A 208 4.88 -11.15 18.33
C SER A 208 6.07 -10.65 19.17
N TRP A 209 5.82 -9.86 20.22
CA TRP A 209 6.88 -9.46 21.15
C TRP A 209 7.44 -10.63 21.96
N ASN A 210 6.63 -11.62 22.31
CA ASN A 210 7.11 -12.82 22.99
C ASN A 210 8.00 -13.66 22.07
N GLU A 211 7.70 -13.73 20.77
CA GLU A 211 8.56 -14.40 19.77
C GLU A 211 9.91 -13.68 19.61
N VAL A 212 9.91 -12.33 19.57
CA VAL A 212 11.15 -11.54 19.59
C VAL A 212 12.00 -11.87 20.82
N LYS A 213 11.36 -11.96 22.01
CA LYS A 213 12.03 -12.26 23.28
C LYS A 213 12.58 -13.67 23.36
N SER A 214 11.85 -14.66 22.86
CA SER A 214 12.27 -16.06 22.86
C SER A 214 13.44 -16.30 21.89
N LYS A 215 13.74 -15.33 21.02
CA LYS A 215 14.69 -15.47 19.90
C LYS A 215 14.34 -16.65 19.00
N GLU A 216 13.07 -17.06 18.99
CA GLU A 216 12.57 -18.01 18.02
C GLU A 216 12.61 -17.36 16.62
N VAL A 217 12.61 -18.19 15.57
CA VAL A 217 12.52 -17.69 14.21
C VAL A 217 11.19 -16.95 14.08
N LEU A 218 11.23 -15.63 13.94
CA LEU A 218 10.05 -14.84 13.62
C LEU A 218 9.52 -15.36 12.29
N SER A 219 8.27 -15.86 12.28
CA SER A 219 7.61 -16.27 11.06
C SER A 219 7.22 -15.01 10.29
N VAL A 220 8.15 -14.52 9.48
CA VAL A 220 7.93 -13.36 8.62
C VAL A 220 7.50 -13.87 7.25
N THR A 221 6.37 -13.39 6.76
CA THR A 221 5.83 -13.68 5.43
C THR A 221 5.39 -12.39 4.76
N SER A 222 5.47 -12.35 3.44
CA SER A 222 5.05 -11.20 2.66
C SER A 222 4.79 -11.59 1.22
N PHE A 223 4.01 -10.77 0.52
CA PHE A 223 3.75 -10.88 -0.91
C PHE A 223 3.71 -9.49 -1.54
N ARG A 224 4.21 -9.35 -2.78
CA ARG A 224 4.20 -8.12 -3.55
C ARG A 224 3.73 -8.41 -4.97
N ILE A 225 2.80 -7.60 -5.48
CA ILE A 225 2.51 -7.53 -6.91
C ILE A 225 3.54 -6.59 -7.53
N GLU A 226 4.37 -7.11 -8.42
CA GLU A 226 5.33 -6.29 -9.17
C GLU A 226 4.63 -5.53 -10.31
N GLY A 227 5.20 -4.38 -10.71
CA GLY A 227 4.73 -3.62 -11.87
C GLY A 227 3.46 -2.79 -11.64
N VAL A 228 3.00 -2.63 -10.40
CA VAL A 228 1.99 -1.63 -10.07
C VAL A 228 2.64 -0.25 -10.12
N PRO A 229 2.13 0.72 -10.89
CA PRO A 229 2.74 2.06 -10.96
C PRO A 229 2.48 2.87 -9.69
N ASP A 230 3.40 3.79 -9.36
CA ASP A 230 3.27 4.74 -8.24
C ASP A 230 2.89 6.14 -8.73
N TYR A 231 1.65 6.27 -9.20
CA TYR A 231 1.13 7.54 -9.71
C TYR A 231 0.86 8.55 -8.60
N GLN A 232 1.37 9.75 -8.81
CA GLN A 232 1.25 10.83 -7.83
C GLN A 232 -0.07 11.58 -7.98
N TRP A 233 -0.47 12.27 -6.91
CA TRP A 233 -1.74 12.98 -6.81
C TRP A 233 -1.98 13.89 -8.01
N SER A 234 -3.13 13.69 -8.65
CA SER A 234 -3.79 14.66 -9.51
C SER A 234 -5.29 14.44 -9.40
N TYR A 235 -6.08 15.52 -9.38
CA TYR A 235 -7.54 15.55 -9.24
C TYR A 235 -8.11 15.07 -7.90
N GLY A 236 -7.48 14.11 -7.22
CA GLY A 236 -7.96 13.52 -5.97
C GLY A 236 -7.27 12.19 -5.65
N CYS A 237 -7.32 11.74 -4.39
CA CYS A 237 -6.71 10.46 -4.02
C CYS A 237 -7.43 9.27 -4.66
N SER A 238 -8.76 9.26 -4.71
CA SER A 238 -9.54 8.14 -5.28
C SER A 238 -9.33 7.92 -6.79
N PRO A 239 -9.35 8.95 -7.66
CA PRO A 239 -8.99 8.75 -9.07
C PRO A 239 -7.51 8.38 -9.23
N THR A 240 -6.61 8.91 -8.40
CA THR A 240 -5.18 8.54 -8.43
C THR A 240 -4.96 7.07 -8.05
N ALA A 241 -5.53 6.61 -6.93
CA ALA A 241 -5.43 5.22 -6.49
C ALA A 241 -6.03 4.25 -7.52
N SER A 242 -7.18 4.59 -8.12
CA SER A 242 -7.79 3.77 -9.18
C SER A 242 -6.94 3.76 -10.45
N ALA A 243 -6.27 4.87 -10.79
CA ALA A 243 -5.39 4.93 -11.94
C ALA A 243 -4.19 3.99 -11.79
N MET A 244 -3.68 3.77 -10.56
CA MET A 244 -2.62 2.78 -10.32
C MET A 244 -3.07 1.37 -10.70
N LEU A 245 -4.32 1.01 -10.36
CA LEU A 245 -4.91 -0.27 -10.78
C LEU A 245 -5.01 -0.35 -12.30
N LEU A 246 -5.51 0.70 -12.95
CA LEU A 246 -5.66 0.75 -14.41
C LEU A 246 -4.30 0.66 -15.13
N GLY A 247 -3.28 1.35 -14.62
CA GLY A 247 -1.92 1.27 -15.16
C GLY A 247 -1.30 -0.12 -15.01
N TYR A 248 -1.59 -0.82 -13.91
CA TYR A 248 -1.22 -2.23 -13.78
C TYR A 248 -1.91 -3.08 -14.84
N TRP A 249 -3.24 -2.96 -15.00
CA TRP A 249 -3.98 -3.75 -16.01
C TRP A 249 -3.60 -3.41 -17.45
N ASP A 250 -3.28 -2.14 -17.74
CA ASP A 250 -2.79 -1.69 -19.05
C ASP A 250 -1.54 -2.48 -19.47
N ALA A 251 -0.58 -2.60 -18.54
CA ALA A 251 0.63 -3.39 -18.73
C ALA A 251 0.38 -4.92 -18.77
N HIS A 252 -0.81 -5.38 -18.36
CA HIS A 252 -1.17 -6.80 -18.21
C HIS A 252 -2.37 -7.20 -19.06
N ARG A 253 -2.24 -7.02 -20.39
CA ARG A 253 -3.17 -7.46 -21.46
C ARG A 253 -4.44 -6.62 -21.66
N TYR A 254 -4.58 -5.47 -21.00
CA TYR A 254 -5.73 -4.57 -21.19
C TYR A 254 -5.29 -3.18 -21.68
N PRO A 255 -4.67 -3.09 -22.87
CA PRO A 255 -4.07 -1.84 -23.36
C PRO A 255 -5.13 -0.74 -23.54
N ARG A 256 -4.72 0.53 -23.57
CA ARG A 256 -5.63 1.71 -23.69
C ARG A 256 -6.40 2.05 -22.41
N LEU A 257 -6.09 1.38 -21.30
CA LEU A 257 -6.45 1.90 -19.99
C LEU A 257 -5.53 3.07 -19.61
N VAL A 258 -4.33 3.14 -20.18
CA VAL A 258 -3.45 4.32 -20.16
C VAL A 258 -2.95 4.59 -21.58
N ASP A 259 -3.56 5.55 -22.27
CA ASP A 259 -3.24 5.89 -23.65
C ASP A 259 -2.10 6.89 -23.78
N TYR A 260 -2.06 7.88 -22.89
CA TYR A 260 -1.10 8.96 -22.94
C TYR A 260 -0.90 9.62 -21.58
N TYR A 261 0.20 10.34 -21.47
CA TYR A 261 0.51 11.18 -20.32
C TYR A 261 0.47 12.65 -20.73
N PHE A 262 0.04 13.51 -19.82
CA PHE A 262 -0.04 14.94 -20.05
C PHE A 262 0.30 15.74 -18.80
N ASP A 263 0.61 17.02 -18.98
CA ASP A 263 0.81 17.94 -17.86
C ASP A 263 -0.51 18.58 -17.47
N HIS A 264 -0.83 18.55 -16.17
CA HIS A 264 -2.07 19.05 -15.63
C HIS A 264 -1.82 20.14 -14.58
N TYR A 265 -2.46 21.31 -14.73
CA TYR A 265 -2.48 22.30 -13.66
C TYR A 265 -3.55 21.91 -12.62
N ASP A 266 -3.12 21.40 -11.47
CA ASP A 266 -4.00 20.97 -10.39
C ASP A 266 -4.36 22.17 -9.52
N VAL A 267 -5.66 22.50 -9.50
CA VAL A 267 -6.18 23.69 -8.82
C VAL A 267 -6.07 23.56 -7.30
N ILE A 268 -6.12 22.34 -6.76
CA ILE A 268 -6.05 22.10 -5.31
C ILE A 268 -4.61 22.25 -4.84
N LEU A 269 -3.66 21.71 -5.61
CA LEU A 269 -2.23 21.86 -5.30
C LEU A 269 -1.66 23.23 -5.68
N GLN A 270 -2.35 24.00 -6.54
CA GLN A 270 -1.90 25.28 -7.10
C GLN A 270 -0.59 25.14 -7.90
N GLU A 271 -0.37 24.00 -8.53
CA GLU A 271 0.85 23.70 -9.30
C GLU A 271 0.57 22.83 -10.53
N THR A 272 1.55 22.73 -11.43
CA THR A 272 1.46 21.82 -12.58
C THR A 272 2.02 20.46 -12.23
N VAL A 273 1.15 19.45 -12.15
CA VAL A 273 1.51 18.05 -12.04
C VAL A 273 1.89 17.54 -13.44
N LYS A 274 3.15 17.17 -13.62
CA LYS A 274 3.67 16.64 -14.89
C LYS A 274 3.42 15.14 -15.01
N ASN A 275 3.32 14.66 -16.25
CA ASN A 275 3.24 13.23 -16.59
C ASN A 275 2.07 12.50 -15.90
N VAL A 276 0.88 13.10 -15.92
CA VAL A 276 -0.36 12.52 -15.40
C VAL A 276 -0.94 11.59 -16.47
N PRO A 277 -1.18 10.29 -16.19
CA PRO A 277 -1.89 9.40 -17.11
C PRO A 277 -3.32 9.89 -17.37
N ASN A 278 -3.78 9.78 -18.63
CA ASN A 278 -5.12 10.22 -19.05
C ASN A 278 -6.24 9.65 -18.17
N CYS A 279 -6.10 8.39 -17.72
CA CYS A 279 -7.12 7.74 -16.92
C CYS A 279 -7.38 8.41 -15.56
N GLN A 280 -6.43 9.16 -14.96
CA GLN A 280 -6.72 9.93 -13.74
C GLN A 280 -7.82 10.98 -13.98
N LYS A 281 -7.84 11.60 -15.16
CA LYS A 281 -8.89 12.57 -15.54
C LYS A 281 -10.23 11.86 -15.79
N GLU A 282 -10.19 10.76 -16.53
CA GLU A 282 -11.37 9.95 -16.86
C GLU A 282 -12.04 9.41 -15.59
N LEU A 283 -11.23 8.88 -14.66
CA LEU A 283 -11.67 8.43 -13.35
C LEU A 283 -12.24 9.59 -12.52
N ALA A 284 -11.60 10.76 -12.51
CA ALA A 284 -12.13 11.92 -11.77
C ALA A 284 -13.51 12.36 -12.30
N ILE A 285 -13.72 12.30 -13.61
CA ILE A 285 -15.02 12.57 -14.24
C ILE A 285 -16.03 11.48 -13.86
N ALA A 286 -15.68 10.21 -14.07
CA ALA A 286 -16.58 9.07 -13.85
C ALA A 286 -16.98 8.90 -12.37
N MET A 287 -16.10 9.29 -11.44
CA MET A 287 -16.35 9.26 -10.00
C MET A 287 -17.03 10.52 -9.46
N ALA A 288 -17.22 11.55 -10.30
CA ALA A 288 -17.66 12.88 -9.90
C ALA A 288 -16.82 13.47 -8.76
N THR A 289 -15.49 13.37 -8.88
CA THR A 289 -14.54 13.94 -7.92
C THR A 289 -14.65 15.46 -7.90
N ASP A 290 -14.67 16.07 -6.71
CA ASP A 290 -14.54 17.51 -6.57
C ASP A 290 -13.09 17.93 -6.82
N THR A 291 -12.81 18.42 -8.02
CA THR A 291 -11.46 18.78 -8.48
C THR A 291 -11.12 20.26 -8.24
N ILE A 292 -11.98 21.00 -7.54
CA ILE A 292 -11.84 22.44 -7.35
C ILE A 292 -11.53 22.77 -5.89
N GLU A 293 -12.29 22.22 -4.95
CA GLU A 293 -12.18 22.63 -3.54
C GLU A 293 -11.43 21.61 -2.68
N THR A 294 -11.68 20.31 -2.86
CA THR A 294 -11.24 19.30 -1.89
C THR A 294 -10.43 18.13 -2.45
N GLY A 295 -10.61 17.77 -3.72
CA GLY A 295 -10.11 16.50 -4.27
C GLY A 295 -10.91 15.27 -3.80
N GLY A 296 -12.04 15.50 -3.12
CA GLY A 296 -12.85 14.49 -2.48
C GLY A 296 -13.70 13.69 -3.47
N THR A 297 -13.84 12.40 -3.21
CA THR A 297 -14.71 11.49 -3.96
C THR A 297 -15.62 10.74 -3.00
N TYR A 298 -16.91 10.64 -3.32
CA TYR A 298 -17.82 9.81 -2.53
C TYR A 298 -17.51 8.33 -2.75
N VAL A 299 -17.35 7.57 -1.67
CA VAL A 299 -16.92 6.15 -1.71
C VAL A 299 -17.78 5.27 -2.62
N PHE A 300 -19.08 5.58 -2.72
CA PHE A 300 -20.03 4.83 -3.55
C PHE A 300 -19.88 5.09 -5.05
N ASN A 301 -19.22 6.18 -5.45
CA ASN A 301 -18.93 6.48 -6.85
C ASN A 301 -17.64 5.82 -7.35
N ILE A 302 -16.79 5.32 -6.44
CA ILE A 302 -15.47 4.81 -6.80
C ILE A 302 -15.61 3.55 -7.65
N ALA A 303 -16.33 2.53 -7.15
CA ALA A 303 -16.47 1.26 -7.86
C ALA A 303 -17.18 1.43 -9.23
N SER A 304 -18.28 2.18 -9.27
CA SER A 304 -19.00 2.42 -10.53
C SER A 304 -18.17 3.27 -11.49
N GLY A 305 -17.49 4.31 -11.01
CA GLY A 305 -16.62 5.17 -11.82
C GLY A 305 -15.45 4.39 -12.43
N THR A 306 -14.75 3.58 -11.62
CA THR A 306 -13.68 2.69 -12.12
C THR A 306 -14.20 1.71 -13.15
N GLN A 307 -15.34 1.06 -12.88
CA GLN A 307 -15.94 0.11 -13.83
C GLN A 307 -16.34 0.79 -15.14
N SER A 308 -16.88 2.01 -15.09
CA SER A 308 -17.23 2.77 -16.28
C SER A 308 -15.99 3.01 -17.14
N VAL A 309 -14.88 3.49 -16.57
CA VAL A 309 -13.63 3.74 -17.32
C VAL A 309 -13.09 2.49 -17.99
N CYS A 310 -13.10 1.35 -17.28
CA CYS A 310 -12.62 0.09 -17.83
C CYS A 310 -13.51 -0.48 -18.95
N ASN A 311 -14.74 0.01 -19.11
CA ASN A 311 -15.74 -0.51 -20.05
C ASN A 311 -16.37 0.58 -20.92
N ASP A 312 -15.74 1.77 -21.00
CA ASP A 312 -16.32 2.90 -21.71
C ASP A 312 -16.07 2.77 -23.23
N PRO A 313 -17.13 2.63 -24.05
CA PRO A 313 -16.97 2.55 -25.50
C PRO A 313 -16.44 3.85 -26.12
N GLU A 314 -16.61 5.01 -25.47
CA GLU A 314 -16.04 6.29 -25.94
C GLU A 314 -14.51 6.30 -25.85
N TRP A 315 -13.94 5.57 -24.89
CA TRP A 315 -12.49 5.37 -24.71
C TRP A 315 -11.99 4.09 -25.36
N ASN A 316 -12.85 3.42 -26.13
CA ASN A 316 -12.55 2.14 -26.78
C ASN A 316 -12.17 1.03 -25.78
N ASN A 317 -12.61 1.17 -24.53
CA ASN A 317 -12.43 0.19 -23.47
C ASN A 317 -13.69 -0.68 -23.41
N ASN A 318 -13.53 -1.99 -23.47
CA ASN A 318 -14.65 -2.93 -23.39
C ASN A 318 -14.18 -4.27 -22.82
N TYR A 319 -13.59 -4.20 -21.64
CA TYR A 319 -12.85 -5.32 -21.06
C TYR A 319 -13.69 -6.18 -20.11
N ASN A 320 -14.98 -5.88 -19.98
CA ASN A 320 -15.93 -6.56 -19.10
C ASN A 320 -15.42 -6.64 -17.65
N PHE A 321 -14.77 -5.58 -17.18
CA PHE A 321 -14.39 -5.48 -15.77
C PHE A 321 -15.62 -5.33 -14.89
N VAL A 322 -15.55 -5.96 -13.72
CA VAL A 322 -16.53 -5.83 -12.65
C VAL A 322 -15.81 -5.22 -11.45
N CYS A 323 -16.32 -4.10 -10.97
CA CYS A 323 -15.93 -3.53 -9.69
C CYS A 323 -16.96 -3.79 -8.61
N LYS A 324 -16.48 -4.05 -7.40
CA LYS A 324 -17.32 -4.18 -6.22
C LYS A 324 -16.77 -3.29 -5.12
N ASN A 325 -17.68 -2.64 -4.41
CA ASN A 325 -17.38 -1.92 -3.19
C ASN A 325 -17.75 -2.81 -1.99
N LEU A 326 -16.77 -3.16 -1.17
CA LEU A 326 -16.92 -4.05 -0.04
C LEU A 326 -16.55 -3.33 1.26
N TYR A 327 -17.49 -3.27 2.20
CA TYR A 327 -17.25 -2.74 3.54
C TYR A 327 -16.42 -3.74 4.36
N GLU A 328 -15.31 -3.28 4.95
CA GLU A 328 -14.44 -4.01 5.89
C GLU A 328 -14.22 -5.50 5.56
N ASN A 329 -13.54 -5.80 4.45
CA ASN A 329 -13.33 -7.18 3.99
C ASN A 329 -11.85 -7.52 3.77
N HIS A 330 -11.15 -7.88 4.86
CA HIS A 330 -9.74 -8.24 4.85
C HIS A 330 -9.46 -9.46 3.98
N ASP A 331 -10.23 -10.53 4.17
CA ASP A 331 -10.07 -11.78 3.43
C ASP A 331 -10.17 -11.55 1.92
N LYS A 332 -11.12 -10.71 1.48
CA LYS A 332 -11.26 -10.41 0.06
C LYS A 332 -10.13 -9.53 -0.45
N LEU A 333 -9.65 -8.56 0.32
CA LEU A 333 -8.47 -7.76 -0.02
C LEU A 333 -7.26 -8.68 -0.24
N ILE A 334 -6.98 -9.59 0.70
CA ILE A 334 -5.86 -10.53 0.60
C ILE A 334 -6.04 -11.52 -0.55
N GLN A 335 -7.27 -12.02 -0.77
CA GLN A 335 -7.58 -12.89 -1.91
C GLN A 335 -7.28 -12.21 -3.25
N MET A 336 -7.66 -10.94 -3.41
CA MET A 336 -7.39 -10.17 -4.64
C MET A 336 -5.89 -9.98 -4.85
N ILE A 337 -5.17 -9.60 -3.79
CA ILE A 337 -3.72 -9.41 -3.86
C ILE A 337 -3.00 -10.72 -4.24
N ASN A 338 -3.35 -11.84 -3.61
CA ASN A 338 -2.78 -13.15 -3.93
C ASN A 338 -3.14 -13.65 -5.35
N ALA A 339 -4.21 -13.10 -5.94
CA ALA A 339 -4.60 -13.33 -7.33
C ALA A 339 -3.92 -12.35 -8.31
N TYR A 340 -2.88 -11.63 -7.88
CA TYR A 340 -2.18 -10.61 -8.68
C TYR A 340 -3.09 -9.47 -9.16
N HIS A 341 -4.11 -9.13 -8.37
CA HIS A 341 -5.00 -8.00 -8.65
C HIS A 341 -4.80 -6.90 -7.59
N PRO A 342 -4.16 -5.77 -7.93
CA PRO A 342 -4.07 -4.64 -6.99
C PRO A 342 -5.47 -4.12 -6.67
N VAL A 343 -5.61 -3.56 -5.46
CA VAL A 343 -6.89 -3.20 -4.88
C VAL A 343 -6.89 -1.71 -4.54
N HIS A 344 -7.94 -1.00 -4.91
CA HIS A 344 -8.15 0.35 -4.39
C HIS A 344 -8.73 0.21 -2.98
N TRP A 345 -7.96 0.64 -1.99
CA TRP A 345 -8.33 0.54 -0.59
C TRP A 345 -8.60 1.93 -0.01
N VAL A 346 -9.81 2.14 0.50
CA VAL A 346 -10.27 3.40 1.07
C VAL A 346 -10.18 3.31 2.58
N LEU A 347 -9.40 4.20 3.17
CA LEU A 347 -9.18 4.33 4.60
C LEU A 347 -10.12 5.42 5.13
N ILE A 348 -10.96 5.11 6.13
CA ILE A 348 -11.85 6.08 6.77
C ILE A 348 -11.50 6.21 8.25
N GLY A 349 -11.32 7.45 8.70
CA GLY A 349 -10.90 7.73 10.07
C GLY A 349 -9.59 7.06 10.45
N HIS A 350 -8.73 6.72 9.48
CA HIS A 350 -7.47 6.06 9.74
C HIS A 350 -6.55 7.00 10.53
N PRO A 351 -5.83 6.55 11.57
CA PRO A 351 -5.00 7.42 12.41
C PRO A 351 -3.99 8.26 11.63
N THR A 352 -3.40 7.64 10.61
CA THR A 352 -2.44 8.22 9.68
C THR A 352 -3.06 8.96 8.50
N TYR A 353 -3.90 8.27 7.74
CA TYR A 353 -4.39 8.74 6.46
C TYR A 353 -5.72 9.48 6.56
N GLN A 354 -6.35 9.51 7.73
CA GLN A 354 -7.70 10.04 7.93
C GLN A 354 -8.68 9.42 6.92
N ASN A 355 -9.30 10.23 6.07
CA ASN A 355 -10.11 9.79 4.95
C ASN A 355 -9.26 9.87 3.68
N HIS A 356 -8.85 8.73 3.14
CA HIS A 356 -7.92 8.68 2.01
C HIS A 356 -8.08 7.42 1.18
N SER A 357 -7.56 7.48 -0.04
CA SER A 357 -7.53 6.35 -0.98
C SER A 357 -6.10 5.99 -1.32
N VAL A 358 -5.77 4.71 -1.24
CA VAL A 358 -4.45 4.14 -1.55
C VAL A 358 -4.61 2.92 -2.45
N CYS A 359 -3.53 2.52 -3.12
CA CYS A 359 -3.50 1.27 -3.87
C CYS A 359 -2.81 0.19 -3.05
N ALA A 360 -3.55 -0.80 -2.58
CA ALA A 360 -3.01 -1.98 -1.94
C ALA A 360 -2.47 -2.96 -3.00
N MET A 361 -1.18 -3.27 -2.92
CA MET A 361 -0.46 -4.06 -3.91
C MET A 361 0.30 -5.24 -3.31
N GLY A 362 0.22 -5.42 -1.99
CA GLY A 362 0.93 -6.50 -1.30
C GLY A 362 0.51 -6.60 0.15
N TRP A 363 1.12 -7.54 0.87
CA TRP A 363 0.96 -7.66 2.31
C TRP A 363 2.23 -8.21 2.96
N GLY A 364 2.32 -8.09 4.28
CA GLY A 364 3.48 -8.39 5.09
C GLY A 364 4.69 -7.54 4.76
N PRO A 365 5.79 -7.72 5.49
CA PRO A 365 5.92 -8.40 6.78
C PRO A 365 5.12 -7.72 7.92
N PRO A 366 4.91 -8.40 9.06
CA PRO A 366 5.22 -9.82 9.30
C PRO A 366 4.23 -10.80 8.67
N ASP A 367 3.00 -10.37 8.39
CA ASP A 367 1.91 -11.26 7.99
C ASP A 367 0.84 -10.50 7.18
N PRO A 368 -0.22 -11.17 6.69
CA PRO A 368 -1.28 -10.53 5.90
C PRO A 368 -2.06 -9.41 6.59
N ASP A 369 -1.92 -9.18 7.89
CA ASP A 369 -2.57 -8.03 8.56
C ASP A 369 -1.84 -6.71 8.27
N TYR A 370 -0.71 -6.74 7.56
CA TYR A 370 0.06 -5.58 7.16
C TYR A 370 -0.02 -5.44 5.65
N ILE A 371 -0.62 -4.37 5.16
CA ILE A 371 -0.88 -4.16 3.74
C ILE A 371 0.20 -3.26 3.18
N CYS A 372 0.87 -3.72 2.12
CA CYS A 372 1.76 -2.89 1.32
C CYS A 372 0.95 -2.08 0.33
N ILE A 373 1.20 -0.78 0.30
CA ILE A 373 0.45 0.20 -0.46
C ILE A 373 1.40 1.10 -1.25
N HIS A 374 0.91 1.56 -2.40
CA HIS A 374 1.34 2.81 -3.01
C HIS A 374 0.41 3.92 -2.53
N ASP A 375 1.00 5.03 -2.11
CA ASP A 375 0.30 6.22 -1.67
C ASP A 375 0.29 7.27 -2.79
N THR A 376 -0.58 8.27 -2.69
CA THR A 376 -0.78 9.28 -3.74
C THR A 376 0.07 10.53 -3.55
N TRP A 377 0.93 10.61 -2.52
CA TRP A 377 1.65 11.83 -2.17
C TRP A 377 3.14 11.79 -2.54
N GLU A 378 3.67 12.83 -3.20
CA GLU A 378 5.09 12.84 -3.63
C GLU A 378 6.12 12.79 -2.47
N THR A 379 5.64 13.02 -1.25
CA THR A 379 6.44 13.01 -0.02
C THR A 379 6.58 11.62 0.61
N THR A 380 5.80 10.65 0.15
CA THR A 380 5.90 9.28 0.62
C THR A 380 6.86 8.46 -0.24
N PRO A 381 7.52 7.43 0.34
CA PRO A 381 8.25 6.43 -0.44
C PRO A 381 7.30 5.67 -1.36
N GLU A 382 7.83 5.12 -2.45
CA GLU A 382 7.09 4.32 -3.44
C GLU A 382 6.28 3.18 -2.77
N GLU A 383 6.91 2.44 -1.85
CA GLU A 383 6.24 1.37 -1.10
C GLU A 383 6.18 1.66 0.39
N ILE A 384 4.99 1.52 0.97
CA ILE A 384 4.72 1.68 2.42
C ILE A 384 3.91 0.49 2.91
N VAL A 385 4.19 0.01 4.12
CA VAL A 385 3.43 -1.08 4.76
C VAL A 385 2.66 -0.54 5.97
N ILE A 386 1.35 -0.81 6.04
CA ILE A 386 0.44 -0.32 7.10
C ILE A 386 -0.48 -1.42 7.62
N ALA A 387 -0.90 -1.37 8.89
CA ALA A 387 -1.80 -2.37 9.44
C ALA A 387 -3.22 -2.26 8.84
N TYR A 388 -3.90 -3.40 8.67
CA TYR A 388 -5.26 -3.48 8.13
C TYR A 388 -6.34 -2.97 9.09
N ASP A 389 -6.18 -3.18 10.40
CA ASP A 389 -7.18 -2.83 11.42
C ASP A 389 -6.69 -1.69 12.32
N TRP A 390 -7.58 -0.74 12.64
CA TRP A 390 -7.33 0.43 13.47
C TRP A 390 -8.58 0.85 14.28
N GLU A 391 -8.37 1.48 15.44
CA GLU A 391 -9.49 1.91 16.30
C GLU A 391 -10.14 3.20 15.78
N GLY A 392 -11.48 3.24 15.80
CA GLY A 392 -12.26 4.46 15.54
C GLY A 392 -12.46 4.79 14.06
N GLY A 393 -12.03 3.92 13.15
CA GLY A 393 -12.28 4.04 11.72
C GLY A 393 -12.69 2.70 11.11
N TRP A 394 -12.78 2.66 9.78
CA TRP A 394 -13.17 1.49 8.99
C TRP A 394 -12.62 1.64 7.57
N SER A 395 -12.73 0.60 6.75
CA SER A 395 -12.25 0.65 5.37
C SER A 395 -13.24 0.13 4.34
N TYR A 396 -13.02 0.51 3.08
CA TYR A 396 -13.68 -0.09 1.94
C TYR A 396 -12.65 -0.68 0.98
N THR A 397 -12.90 -1.91 0.56
CA THR A 397 -12.12 -2.62 -0.46
C THR A 397 -12.85 -2.50 -1.79
N ILE A 398 -12.26 -1.76 -2.73
CA ILE A 398 -12.77 -1.63 -4.09
C ILE A 398 -12.01 -2.60 -4.98
N THR A 399 -12.67 -3.69 -5.35
CA THR A 399 -12.07 -4.72 -6.21
C THR A 399 -12.20 -4.31 -7.67
N LEU A 400 -11.22 -4.66 -8.49
CA LEU A 400 -11.31 -4.61 -9.95
C LEU A 400 -10.82 -5.95 -10.48
N GLN A 401 -11.70 -6.68 -11.15
CA GLN A 401 -11.38 -7.95 -11.80
C GLN A 401 -12.22 -8.09 -13.06
N ARG A 402 -11.71 -8.76 -14.08
CA ARG A 402 -12.53 -9.13 -15.24
C ARG A 402 -13.68 -10.03 -14.78
N SER A 403 -14.85 -9.89 -15.37
CA SER A 403 -15.91 -10.88 -15.22
C SER A 403 -15.35 -12.25 -15.61
N CYS A 404 -15.27 -13.17 -14.66
CA CYS A 404 -14.63 -14.47 -14.80
C CYS A 404 -15.49 -15.51 -15.55
N GLU A 405 -16.57 -15.08 -16.21
CA GLU A 405 -17.16 -15.86 -17.30
C GLU A 405 -16.27 -15.71 -18.53
N VAL A 406 -15.16 -16.43 -18.51
CA VAL A 406 -14.23 -16.52 -19.66
C VAL A 406 -14.65 -17.61 -20.63
N ALA A 407 -15.42 -18.59 -20.16
CA ALA A 407 -15.94 -19.70 -20.94
C ALA A 407 -17.17 -20.30 -20.27
N LEU A 408 -18.12 -20.80 -21.06
CA LEU A 408 -19.25 -21.59 -20.58
C LEU A 408 -19.01 -23.05 -20.95
N ALA A 409 -18.92 -23.90 -19.95
CA ALA A 409 -18.99 -25.34 -20.12
C ALA A 409 -20.27 -25.84 -19.45
N GLU A 410 -21.12 -26.50 -20.23
CA GLU A 410 -22.32 -27.17 -19.74
C GLU A 410 -21.94 -28.58 -19.27
N GLY A 411 -22.29 -28.92 -18.02
CA GLY A 411 -22.09 -30.22 -17.41
C GLY A 411 -21.44 -30.18 -16.01
N ILE A 412 -21.35 -31.34 -15.37
CA ILE A 412 -20.53 -31.62 -14.20
C ILE A 412 -19.05 -31.65 -14.64
N MET A 413 -18.20 -30.95 -13.87
CA MET A 413 -16.78 -30.83 -14.16
C MET A 413 -15.96 -31.25 -12.93
N ASP A 414 -15.81 -32.56 -12.76
CA ASP A 414 -15.00 -33.17 -11.68
C ASP A 414 -13.56 -33.53 -12.14
N LEU A 415 -13.16 -33.04 -13.33
CA LEU A 415 -11.92 -33.40 -14.02
C LEU A 415 -11.01 -32.19 -14.18
N THR A 416 -9.70 -32.42 -14.25
CA THR A 416 -8.73 -31.35 -14.49
C THR A 416 -8.57 -31.05 -15.98
N PRO A 417 -8.45 -29.78 -16.41
CA PRO A 417 -8.20 -29.43 -17.80
C PRO A 417 -6.88 -30.01 -18.32
N ALA A 418 -6.80 -30.24 -19.63
CA ALA A 418 -5.53 -30.45 -20.33
C ALA A 418 -5.05 -29.13 -20.94
N LEU A 419 -3.74 -28.88 -20.87
CA LEU A 419 -3.08 -27.69 -21.42
C LEU A 419 -2.01 -28.13 -22.43
N MET A 420 -2.03 -27.55 -23.63
CA MET A 420 -1.04 -27.81 -24.67
C MET A 420 -0.94 -26.59 -25.58
N ASP A 421 0.29 -26.22 -25.95
CA ASP A 421 0.56 -25.27 -27.03
C ASP A 421 0.48 -26.02 -28.36
N ILE A 422 -0.67 -25.95 -29.05
CA ILE A 422 -0.92 -26.73 -30.27
C ILE A 422 -0.54 -25.97 -31.54
N ASP A 423 -0.34 -24.66 -31.46
CA ASP A 423 0.04 -23.82 -32.61
C ASP A 423 1.48 -23.27 -32.54
N ASN A 424 2.22 -23.60 -31.48
CA ASN A 424 3.60 -23.21 -31.20
C ASN A 424 3.78 -21.69 -31.04
N ASP A 425 2.79 -20.98 -30.53
CA ASP A 425 2.88 -19.54 -30.23
C ASP A 425 3.53 -19.23 -28.86
N GLY A 426 3.82 -20.26 -28.06
CA GLY A 426 4.38 -20.16 -26.72
C GLY A 426 3.33 -19.99 -25.61
N ARG A 427 2.04 -20.09 -25.94
CA ARG A 427 0.90 -20.07 -25.02
C ARG A 427 0.16 -21.39 -25.11
N GLN A 428 -0.57 -21.75 -24.06
CA GLN A 428 -1.27 -23.03 -23.99
C GLN A 428 -2.77 -22.85 -24.26
N GLU A 429 -3.30 -23.64 -25.19
CA GLU A 429 -4.73 -23.88 -25.36
C GLU A 429 -5.27 -24.70 -24.18
N ILE A 430 -6.55 -24.52 -23.88
CA ILE A 430 -7.24 -25.15 -22.76
C ILE A 430 -8.29 -26.12 -23.28
N PHE A 431 -8.22 -27.37 -22.83
CA PHE A 431 -9.13 -28.42 -23.23
C PHE A 431 -9.90 -28.96 -22.03
N LEU A 432 -11.22 -28.96 -22.14
CA LEU A 432 -12.16 -29.36 -21.10
C LEU A 432 -13.00 -30.55 -21.55
N ALA A 433 -13.33 -31.39 -20.58
CA ALA A 433 -14.27 -32.49 -20.77
C ALA A 433 -15.26 -32.47 -19.59
N CYS A 434 -16.54 -32.54 -19.92
CA CYS A 434 -17.63 -32.45 -18.97
C CYS A 434 -18.61 -33.61 -19.21
N ASP A 435 -19.01 -34.27 -18.14
CA ASP A 435 -20.16 -35.17 -18.13
C ASP A 435 -21.41 -34.32 -17.87
N ASP A 436 -22.56 -34.56 -18.53
CA ASP A 436 -23.77 -33.80 -18.22
C ASP A 436 -24.53 -34.35 -16.99
N GLY A 437 -24.11 -35.52 -16.50
CA GLY A 437 -24.51 -36.08 -15.21
C GLY A 437 -25.94 -36.61 -15.18
N ASP A 438 -26.60 -36.74 -16.33
CA ASP A 438 -27.97 -37.27 -16.43
C ASP A 438 -28.01 -38.80 -16.63
N GLY A 439 -26.83 -39.41 -16.84
CA GLY A 439 -26.64 -40.86 -16.99
C GLY A 439 -27.12 -41.41 -18.33
N ASP A 440 -27.31 -40.55 -19.35
CA ASP A 440 -27.69 -40.96 -20.69
C ASP A 440 -26.50 -41.43 -21.57
N GLY A 441 -25.28 -41.39 -21.00
CA GLY A 441 -24.06 -41.76 -21.71
C GLY A 441 -23.59 -40.69 -22.68
N LYS A 442 -23.76 -39.41 -22.37
CA LYS A 442 -23.24 -38.30 -23.18
C LYS A 442 -22.41 -37.35 -22.34
N GLY A 443 -21.38 -36.83 -22.99
CA GLY A 443 -20.57 -35.76 -22.46
C GLY A 443 -20.35 -34.67 -23.49
N LYS A 444 -19.75 -33.58 -23.05
CA LYS A 444 -19.39 -32.45 -23.91
C LYS A 444 -17.96 -32.04 -23.66
N VAL A 445 -17.25 -31.80 -24.76
CA VAL A 445 -15.84 -31.43 -24.76
C VAL A 445 -15.65 -30.08 -25.42
N TYR A 446 -14.66 -29.33 -24.95
CA TYR A 446 -14.39 -27.98 -25.39
C TYR A 446 -12.89 -27.79 -25.60
N ALA A 447 -12.54 -27.00 -26.61
CA ALA A 447 -11.22 -26.42 -26.76
C ALA A 447 -11.33 -24.90 -26.81
N TYR A 448 -10.51 -24.25 -26.01
CA TYR A 448 -10.36 -22.80 -25.95
C TYR A 448 -8.92 -22.42 -26.28
N ASP A 449 -8.75 -21.29 -26.95
CA ASP A 449 -7.42 -20.72 -27.13
C ASP A 449 -6.86 -20.14 -25.82
N SER A 450 -5.59 -19.74 -25.84
CA SER A 450 -4.91 -19.14 -24.69
C SER A 450 -5.53 -17.83 -24.18
N ASP A 451 -6.46 -17.23 -24.94
CA ASP A 451 -7.22 -16.04 -24.58
C ASP A 451 -8.70 -16.35 -24.27
N TRP A 452 -9.04 -17.64 -24.08
CA TRP A 452 -10.37 -18.18 -23.76
C TRP A 452 -11.43 -18.05 -24.86
N ASN A 453 -11.05 -17.86 -26.12
CA ASN A 453 -12.00 -17.95 -27.23
C ASN A 453 -12.32 -19.42 -27.55
N LEU A 454 -13.60 -19.74 -27.72
CA LEU A 454 -14.02 -21.10 -28.08
C LEU A 454 -13.52 -21.45 -29.48
N MET A 455 -12.59 -22.40 -29.57
CA MET A 455 -12.10 -22.94 -30.83
C MET A 455 -13.11 -23.94 -31.40
N TRP A 456 -13.57 -24.87 -30.56
CA TRP A 456 -14.62 -25.82 -30.89
C TRP A 456 -15.25 -26.41 -29.63
N ALA A 457 -16.48 -26.91 -29.79
CA ALA A 457 -17.15 -27.78 -28.82
C ALA A 457 -17.74 -28.99 -29.53
N LYS A 458 -17.70 -30.16 -28.92
CA LYS A 458 -18.27 -31.40 -29.47
C LYS A 458 -19.01 -32.19 -28.40
N ASN A 459 -20.10 -32.84 -28.81
CA ASN A 459 -20.74 -33.86 -27.98
C ASN A 459 -20.01 -35.18 -28.21
N VAL A 460 -19.76 -35.92 -27.13
CA VAL A 460 -19.17 -37.25 -27.14
C VAL A 460 -20.16 -38.27 -26.58
N GLN A 461 -19.99 -39.53 -26.96
CA GLN A 461 -20.76 -40.65 -26.41
C GLN A 461 -19.88 -41.32 -25.34
N GLY A 462 -20.45 -41.53 -24.16
CA GLY A 462 -19.80 -42.09 -22.98
C GLY A 462 -19.80 -41.10 -21.81
N ASP A 463 -19.98 -41.63 -20.60
CA ASP A 463 -19.76 -40.90 -19.35
C ASP A 463 -18.27 -40.55 -19.26
N ILE A 464 -17.93 -39.28 -19.01
CA ILE A 464 -16.54 -38.85 -18.92
C ILE A 464 -16.08 -38.96 -17.47
N GLY A 465 -15.21 -39.93 -17.19
CA GLY A 465 -14.72 -40.23 -15.84
C GLY A 465 -13.21 -40.01 -15.66
N ALA A 466 -12.46 -39.78 -16.74
CA ALA A 466 -11.01 -39.61 -16.71
C ALA A 466 -10.56 -38.23 -17.19
N ASN A 467 -9.46 -37.75 -16.61
CA ASN A 467 -8.84 -36.50 -17.03
C ASN A 467 -8.49 -36.54 -18.53
N PRO A 468 -8.79 -35.50 -19.29
CA PRO A 468 -8.48 -35.43 -20.71
C PRO A 468 -6.97 -35.45 -20.99
N CYS A 469 -6.60 -35.85 -22.21
CA CYS A 469 -5.23 -35.80 -22.73
C CYS A 469 -5.20 -35.19 -24.13
N VAL A 470 -4.17 -34.41 -24.42
CA VAL A 470 -3.90 -33.84 -25.75
C VAL A 470 -2.54 -34.35 -26.20
N SER A 471 -2.46 -35.03 -27.35
CA SER A 471 -1.20 -35.53 -27.92
C SER A 471 -1.35 -35.78 -29.41
N ASP A 472 -0.29 -35.56 -30.16
CA ASP A 472 -0.14 -36.09 -31.52
C ASP A 472 0.18 -37.59 -31.42
N LEU A 473 -0.82 -38.44 -31.64
CA LEU A 473 -0.71 -39.89 -31.47
C LEU A 473 -0.20 -40.59 -32.74
N ASP A 474 -0.43 -40.00 -33.92
CA ASP A 474 -0.09 -40.60 -35.20
C ASP A 474 1.06 -39.91 -35.94
N ASN A 475 1.62 -38.85 -35.35
CA ASN A 475 2.72 -38.02 -35.85
C ASN A 475 2.37 -37.30 -37.16
N ASP A 476 1.11 -36.88 -37.35
CA ASP A 476 0.69 -36.10 -38.52
C ASP A 476 0.85 -34.57 -38.32
N GLY A 477 1.19 -34.13 -37.10
CA GLY A 477 1.33 -32.73 -36.73
C GLY A 477 0.03 -32.06 -36.29
N ASN A 478 -1.09 -32.78 -36.25
CA ASN A 478 -2.32 -32.41 -35.54
C ASN A 478 -2.35 -33.11 -34.19
N TYR A 479 -3.03 -32.52 -33.22
CA TYR A 479 -3.12 -33.08 -31.87
C TYR A 479 -4.50 -33.72 -31.67
N GLU A 480 -4.52 -34.96 -31.18
CA GLU A 480 -5.73 -35.63 -30.75
C GLU A 480 -6.11 -35.22 -29.34
N PHE A 481 -7.42 -35.03 -29.12
CA PHE A 481 -8.01 -34.87 -27.81
C PHE A 481 -8.69 -36.17 -27.36
N ILE A 482 -8.21 -36.74 -26.26
CA ILE A 482 -8.62 -38.04 -25.74
C ILE A 482 -9.39 -37.83 -24.43
N VAL A 483 -10.57 -38.43 -24.36
CA VAL A 483 -11.44 -38.45 -23.18
C VAL A 483 -11.95 -39.88 -22.97
N ALA A 484 -12.23 -40.25 -21.73
CA ALA A 484 -12.67 -41.60 -21.38
C ALA A 484 -13.55 -41.63 -20.13
#